data_AF-A0A842NQN5-F1
#
_entry.id   AF-A0A842NQN5-F1
#
_cell.length_a   1.000
_cell.length_b   1.000
_cell.length_c   1.000
_cell.angle_alpha   90.00
_cell.angle_beta   90.00
_cell.angle_gamma   90.00
#
_symmetry.space_group_name_H-M   'P 1'
#
loop_
_entity.id
_entity.type
_entity.pdbx_description
1 polymer ?
#
loop_
_entity_poly.entity_id
_entity_poly.type
_entity_poly.pdbx_seq_one_letter_code
_entity_poly.pdbx_strand_id
1 'polypeptide(L)' 'MTQREKRVAGILLAAGTSTRMGKTKQLLPFGEKTLIERVLVEALNS' A
#
# COMPACT_ATOMS: atom_id res chain seq x y z
N MET A 1 6.74 -2.86 34.93
CA MET A 1 6.94 -1.80 33.92
C MET A 1 6.18 -2.21 32.68
N THR A 2 5.05 -1.56 32.39
CA THR A 2 4.25 -1.83 31.18
C THR A 2 4.97 -1.26 29.97
N GLN A 3 5.46 -2.13 29.10
CA GLN A 3 5.99 -1.73 27.79
C GLN A 3 4.86 -1.06 27.02
N ARG A 4 5.00 0.24 26.69
CA ARG A 4 4.12 0.88 25.72
C ARG A 4 4.47 0.32 24.36
N GLU A 5 3.52 -0.33 23.69
CA GLU A 5 3.67 -0.69 22.29
C GLU A 5 4.01 0.57 21.48
N LYS A 6 5.09 0.50 20.70
CA LYS A 6 5.48 1.58 19.79
C LYS A 6 4.39 1.69 18.72
N ARG A 7 3.55 2.71 18.83
CA ARG A 7 2.55 3.01 17.79
C ARG A 7 3.24 3.67 16.60
N VAL A 8 3.13 3.04 15.44
CA VAL A 8 3.63 3.55 14.16
C VAL A 8 2.44 3.86 13.26
N ALA A 9 2.48 5.01 12.59
CA ALA A 9 1.50 5.37 11.57
C ALA A 9 2.20 5.41 10.20
N GLY A 10 1.60 4.77 9.20
CA GLY A 10 2.08 4.76 7.83
C GLY A 10 1.19 5.63 6.93
N ILE A 11 1.79 6.34 5.98
CA ILE A 11 1.09 7.09 4.94
C ILE A 11 1.50 6.51 3.58
N LEU A 12 0.54 5.96 2.84
CA LEU A 12 0.75 5.46 1.49
C LEU A 12 0.25 6.51 0.48
N LEU A 13 1.17 7.07 -0.30
CA LEU A 13 0.84 8.03 -1.35
C LEU A 13 0.34 7.31 -2.60
N ALA A 14 -0.98 7.35 -2.78
CA ALA A 14 -1.71 6.53 -3.74
C ALA A 14 -2.61 7.35 -4.68
N ALA A 15 -2.16 8.54 -5.12
CA ALA A 15 -2.95 9.46 -5.96
C ALA A 15 -2.33 9.75 -7.35
N GLY A 16 -1.43 8.89 -7.84
CA GLY A 16 -0.81 9.09 -9.16
C GLY A 16 -1.81 8.96 -10.33
N THR A 17 -1.74 9.90 -11.28
CA THR A 17 -2.70 10.03 -12.41
C THR A 17 -2.66 8.92 -13.46
N SER A 18 -1.65 8.04 -13.41
CA SER A 18 -1.57 6.82 -14.23
C SER A 18 -1.66 7.03 -15.75
N THR A 19 -0.93 8.01 -16.28
CA THR A 19 -0.98 8.41 -17.71
C THR A 19 -0.52 7.35 -18.71
N ARG A 20 0.33 6.40 -18.30
CA ARG A 20 0.88 5.36 -19.21
C ARG A 20 0.07 4.06 -19.23
N MET A 21 -0.57 3.70 -18.12
CA MET A 21 -1.23 2.39 -17.97
C MET A 21 -2.71 2.40 -18.37
N GLY A 22 -3.27 3.57 -18.73
CA GLY A 22 -4.65 3.73 -19.20
C GLY A 22 -5.75 3.47 -18.16
N LYS A 23 -5.38 2.99 -16.96
CA LYS A 23 -6.25 2.76 -15.81
C LYS A 23 -5.55 3.21 -14.54
N THR A 24 -6.30 3.50 -13.49
CA THR A 24 -5.80 3.83 -12.14
C THR A 24 -4.77 2.79 -11.67
N LYS A 25 -3.48 3.18 -11.57
CA LYS A 25 -2.37 2.23 -11.34
C LYS A 25 -2.59 1.42 -10.06
N GLN A 26 -3.11 2.04 -9.00
CA GLN A 26 -3.33 1.39 -7.71
C GLN A 26 -4.22 0.14 -7.82
N LEU A 27 -5.17 0.15 -8.75
CA LEU A 27 -6.17 -0.90 -8.94
C LEU A 27 -5.77 -1.92 -10.02
N LEU A 28 -4.59 -1.79 -10.62
CA LEU A 28 -4.14 -2.75 -11.60
C LEU A 28 -3.91 -4.12 -10.94
N PRO A 29 -4.35 -5.22 -11.57
CA PRO A 29 -4.09 -6.55 -11.08
C PRO A 29 -2.59 -6.88 -11.16
N PHE A 30 -2.09 -7.55 -10.13
CA PHE A 30 -0.74 -8.08 -10.01
C PHE A 30 -0.78 -9.45 -9.33
N GLY A 31 -0.96 -10.49 -10.14
CA GLY A 31 -1.37 -11.81 -9.67
C GLY A 31 -2.81 -11.77 -9.17
N GLU A 32 -3.05 -12.31 -7.98
CA GLU A 32 -4.38 -12.39 -7.36
C GLU A 32 -4.79 -11.11 -6.58
N LYS A 33 -3.89 -10.12 -6.50
CA LYS A 33 -4.12 -8.88 -5.76
C LYS A 33 -3.92 -7.67 -6.65
N THR A 34 -4.52 -6.55 -6.28
CA THR A 34 -4.18 -5.24 -6.84
C THR A 34 -2.80 -4.76 -6.37
N LEU A 35 -2.21 -3.81 -7.10
CA LEU A 35 -0.95 -3.19 -6.71
C LEU A 35 -1.03 -2.52 -5.32
N ILE A 36 -2.15 -1.87 -4.97
CA ILE A 36 -2.30 -1.22 -3.65
C ILE A 36 -2.35 -2.24 -2.51
N GLU A 37 -3.06 -3.36 -2.70
CA GLU A 37 -3.13 -4.43 -1.69
C GLU A 37 -1.77 -5.05 -1.42
N ARG A 38 -0.96 -5.26 -2.47
CA ARG A 38 0.39 -5.80 -2.29
C ARG A 38 1.27 -4.86 -1.46
N VAL A 39 1.24 -3.55 -1.73
CA VAL A 39 2.04 -2.57 -0.96
C VAL A 39 1.58 -2.48 0.50
N LEU A 40 0.27 -2.53 0.76
CA LEU A 40 -0.27 -2.52 2.12
C LEU A 40 0.19 -3.74 2.93
N VAL A 41 0.19 -4.93 2.32
CA VAL A 41 0.67 -6.16 2.98
C VAL A 41 2.14 -6.04 3.35
N GLU A 42 2.99 -5.59 2.43
CA GLU A 42 4.42 -5.41 2.73
C GLU A 42 4.65 -4.38 3.84
N ALA A 43 3.92 -3.26 3.82
CA ALA A 43 4.05 -2.21 4.85
C ALA A 43 3.55 -2.64 6.24
N LEU A 44 2.65 -3.62 6.33
CA LEU A 44 2.18 -4.18 7.59
C LEU A 44 3.09 -5.29 8.13
N ASN A 45 3.92 -5.89 7.27
CA ASN A 45 4.87 -6.96 7.62
C ASN A 45 6.27 -6.45 7.99
N SER A 46 6.51 -5.13 7.89
CA SER A 46 7.82 -4.49 8.15
C SER A 46 8.08 -4.16 9.61
#